data_AF-A0A926WSW5-F1
#
_entry.id   AF-A0A926WSW5-F1
#
_cell.length_a   1.000
_cell.length_b   1.000
_cell.length_c   1.000
_cell.angle_alpha   90.00
_cell.angle_beta   90.00
_cell.angle_gamma   90.00
#
_symmetry.space_group_name_H-M   'P 1'
#
loop_
_entity.id
_entity.type
_entity.pdbx_description
1 polymer ?
#
loop_
_entity_poly.entity_id
_entity_poly.type
_entity_poly.pdbx_seq_one_letter_code
_entity_poly.pdbx_strand_id
1 'polypeptide(L)'
;HQIGVVVFGWNQGQRQEAQLGRTTQSFVQIPTAKLKKRVKQLCEYHGIKFVETEESYTSKTSFLDGDFLPTFGAKPEGWKPSGKRVNRGMFRTGKGLFINADLNGAANILRKVETQLGLVLVKVCRQVLTLATRFRIWETKTKKRSGTASAYDVASV
;
A
#
# COMPACT_ATOMS: atom_id res chain seq x y z
N HIS A 1 5.87 -10.13 -12.55
CA HIS A 1 4.55 -9.62 -12.13
C HIS A 1 4.09 -8.58 -13.14
N GLN A 2 2.93 -8.78 -13.78
CA GLN A 2 2.31 -7.77 -14.64
C GLN A 2 1.35 -6.95 -13.78
N ILE A 3 1.65 -5.66 -13.55
CA ILE A 3 0.82 -4.75 -12.75
C ILE A 3 0.09 -3.83 -13.73
N GLY A 4 -1.22 -4.00 -13.87
CA GLY A 4 -2.04 -3.17 -14.77
C GLY A 4 -2.59 -1.89 -14.13
N VAL A 5 -2.68 -1.85 -12.79
CA VAL A 5 -3.30 -0.74 -12.06
C VAL A 5 -2.50 -0.42 -10.80
N VAL A 6 -2.27 0.86 -10.54
CA VAL A 6 -1.70 1.39 -9.30
C VAL A 6 -2.74 2.31 -8.66
N VAL A 7 -3.07 2.02 -7.41
CA VAL A 7 -4.00 2.82 -6.60
C VAL A 7 -3.20 3.61 -5.58
N PHE A 8 -3.43 4.92 -5.51
CA PHE A 8 -2.72 5.84 -4.62
C PHE A 8 -3.71 6.52 -3.68
N GLY A 9 -3.53 6.29 -2.38
CA GLY A 9 -4.27 6.98 -1.32
C GLY A 9 -3.81 8.43 -1.18
N TRP A 10 -4.76 9.38 -1.21
CA TRP A 10 -4.46 10.80 -1.04
C TRP A 10 -5.47 11.47 -0.10
N ASN A 11 -4.98 12.08 0.97
CA ASN A 11 -5.79 12.93 1.84
C ASN A 11 -5.44 14.40 1.57
N GLN A 12 -6.40 15.15 1.02
CA GLN A 12 -6.25 16.60 0.86
C GLN A 12 -6.11 17.24 2.25
N GLY A 13 -5.17 18.17 2.42
CA GLY A 13 -4.98 18.87 3.71
C GLY A 13 -4.19 18.09 4.79
N GLN A 14 -3.71 16.86 4.53
CA GLN A 14 -2.97 16.05 5.52
C GLN A 14 -1.76 16.75 6.16
N ARG A 15 -1.20 17.76 5.48
CA ARG A 15 -0.07 18.56 5.96
C ARG A 15 -0.48 19.77 6.83
N GLN A 16 -1.70 20.26 6.70
CA GLN A 16 -2.15 21.49 7.35
C GLN A 16 -2.65 21.26 8.78
N GLU A 17 -3.18 20.07 9.09
CA GLU A 17 -3.75 19.75 10.41
C GLU A 17 -2.84 18.88 11.30
N ALA A 18 -1.61 18.63 10.86
CA ALA A 18 -0.72 17.73 11.58
C ALA A 18 -0.15 18.42 12.83
N GLN A 19 -0.67 18.06 14.02
CA GLN A 19 -0.13 18.54 15.30
C GLN A 19 1.39 18.26 15.36
N LEU A 20 2.15 19.33 15.56
CA LEU A 20 3.61 19.33 15.49
C LEU A 20 4.21 18.47 16.60
N GLY A 21 4.84 17.37 16.20
CA GLY A 21 5.64 16.50 17.06
C GLY A 21 6.84 15.95 16.27
N ARG A 22 7.85 15.41 16.95
CA ARG A 22 9.14 14.98 16.36
C ARG A 22 8.98 14.02 15.18
N THR A 23 8.03 13.09 15.27
CA THR A 23 7.75 12.10 14.22
C THR A 23 6.96 12.72 13.05
N THR A 24 6.01 13.61 13.34
CA THR A 24 5.21 14.32 12.33
C THR A 24 6.08 15.28 11.50
N GLN A 25 7.08 15.92 12.11
CA GLN A 25 7.99 16.87 11.46
C GLN A 25 8.76 16.22 10.28
N SER A 26 9.24 14.99 10.44
CA SER A 26 9.89 14.25 9.34
C SER A 26 8.92 13.94 8.19
N PHE A 27 7.65 13.68 8.48
CA PHE A 27 6.62 13.47 7.46
C PHE A 27 6.24 14.76 6.71
N VAL A 28 6.20 15.90 7.39
CA VAL A 28 5.92 17.21 6.78
C VAL A 28 7.00 17.56 5.74
N GLN A 29 8.25 17.14 5.97
CA GLN A 29 9.36 17.40 5.05
C GLN A 29 9.32 16.55 3.76
N ILE A 30 8.65 15.40 3.74
CA ILE A 30 8.59 14.53 2.55
C ILE A 30 7.64 15.13 1.52
N PRO A 31 8.09 15.52 0.30
CA PRO A 31 7.26 16.17 -0.71
C PRO A 31 6.28 15.20 -1.40
N THR A 32 5.29 14.68 -0.66
CA THR A 32 4.35 13.64 -1.10
C THR A 32 3.59 14.02 -2.37
N ALA A 33 3.28 15.30 -2.58
CA ALA A 33 2.63 15.77 -3.81
C ALA A 33 3.54 15.62 -5.05
N LYS A 34 4.84 15.92 -4.90
CA LYS A 34 5.83 15.73 -5.97
C LYS A 34 6.01 14.24 -6.25
N LEU A 35 6.06 13.41 -5.20
CA LEU A 35 6.13 11.96 -5.33
C LEU A 35 4.91 11.41 -6.09
N LYS A 36 3.69 11.80 -5.70
CA LYS A 36 2.45 11.42 -6.38
C LYS A 36 2.52 11.76 -7.87
N LYS A 37 2.88 13.00 -8.20
CA LYS A 37 3.02 13.45 -9.60
C LYS A 37 4.01 12.58 -10.37
N ARG A 38 5.15 12.26 -9.76
CA ARG A 38 6.18 11.42 -10.41
C ARG A 38 5.71 9.98 -10.62
N VAL A 39 5.03 9.39 -9.63
CA VAL A 39 4.46 8.04 -9.75
C VAL A 39 3.43 8.01 -10.87
N LYS A 40 2.50 8.98 -10.89
CA LYS A 40 1.49 9.09 -11.95
C LYS A 40 2.13 9.15 -13.34
N GLN A 41 3.13 10.00 -13.54
CA GLN A 41 3.86 10.12 -14.81
C GLN A 41 4.53 8.81 -15.23
N LEU A 42 5.14 8.09 -14.30
CA LEU A 42 5.78 6.79 -14.59
C LEU A 42 4.73 5.73 -14.94
N CYS A 43 3.59 5.71 -14.25
CA CYS A 43 2.48 4.83 -14.58
C CYS A 43 1.98 5.08 -16.00
N GLU A 44 1.71 6.35 -16.35
CA GLU A 44 1.28 6.75 -17.70
C GLU A 44 2.29 6.32 -18.77
N TYR A 45 3.59 6.55 -18.52
CA TYR A 45 4.66 6.16 -19.44
C TYR A 45 4.74 4.65 -19.69
N HIS A 46 4.44 3.83 -18.68
CA HIS A 46 4.44 2.37 -18.78
C HIS A 46 3.07 1.78 -19.13
N GLY A 47 2.07 2.59 -19.45
CA GLY A 47 0.71 2.12 -19.76
C GLY A 47 -0.02 1.51 -18.55
N ILE A 48 0.39 1.85 -17.33
CA ILE A 48 -0.22 1.41 -16.08
C ILE A 48 -1.30 2.41 -15.68
N LYS A 49 -2.52 1.93 -15.39
CA LYS A 49 -3.62 2.80 -14.94
C LYS A 49 -3.32 3.32 -13.54
N PHE A 50 -3.26 4.64 -13.39
CA PHE A 50 -3.11 5.29 -12.08
C PHE A 50 -4.48 5.76 -11.56
N VAL A 51 -4.84 5.37 -10.33
CA VAL A 51 -6.12 5.72 -9.69
C VAL A 51 -5.83 6.40 -8.36
N GLU A 52 -6.36 7.61 -8.18
CA GLU A 52 -6.30 8.33 -6.91
C GLU A 52 -7.60 8.12 -6.12
N THR A 53 -7.51 7.84 -4.82
CA THR A 53 -8.66 7.65 -3.93
C THR A 53 -8.38 8.22 -2.54
N GLU A 54 -9.41 8.55 -1.75
CA GLU A 54 -9.19 9.14 -0.44
C GLU A 54 -8.81 8.10 0.63
N GLU A 55 -7.80 8.41 1.44
CA GLU A 55 -7.24 7.49 2.45
C GLU A 55 -7.83 7.73 3.86
N SER A 56 -9.01 8.34 3.95
CA SER A 56 -9.62 8.60 5.25
C SER A 56 -9.99 7.30 5.99
N TYR A 57 -9.63 7.24 7.27
CA TYR A 57 -9.91 6.14 8.22
C TYR A 57 -9.31 4.75 7.86
N THR A 58 -8.52 4.63 6.80
CA THR A 58 -7.93 3.36 6.34
C THR A 58 -6.91 2.76 7.32
N SER A 59 -6.24 3.60 8.11
CA SER A 59 -5.27 3.17 9.13
C SER A 59 -5.90 2.79 10.47
N LYS A 60 -7.19 3.05 10.64
CA LYS A 60 -7.96 2.77 11.86
C LYS A 60 -8.87 1.56 11.70
N THR A 61 -9.34 1.29 10.49
CA THR A 61 -10.24 0.19 10.16
C THR A 61 -9.49 -1.13 9.95
N SER A 62 -10.13 -2.23 10.33
CA SER A 62 -9.60 -3.56 10.05
C SER A 62 -10.08 -4.05 8.68
N PHE A 63 -9.14 -4.34 7.77
CA PHE A 63 -9.45 -4.96 6.49
C PHE A 63 -10.01 -6.38 6.69
N LEU A 64 -9.40 -7.17 7.57
CA LEU A 64 -9.74 -8.58 7.77
C LEU A 64 -11.08 -8.81 8.49
N ASP A 65 -11.54 -7.83 9.28
CA ASP A 65 -12.85 -7.89 9.91
C ASP A 65 -13.96 -7.32 9.02
N GLY A 66 -13.60 -6.80 7.84
CA GLY A 66 -14.57 -6.26 6.89
C GLY A 66 -15.18 -4.94 7.34
N ASP A 67 -14.53 -4.20 8.24
CA ASP A 67 -15.05 -2.95 8.82
C ASP A 67 -15.62 -2.02 7.75
N PHE A 68 -16.69 -1.32 8.10
CA PHE A 68 -17.21 -0.23 7.28
C PHE A 68 -16.18 0.90 7.20
N LEU A 69 -15.82 1.31 5.98
CA LEU A 69 -14.90 2.42 5.73
C LEU A 69 -15.70 3.69 5.38
N PRO A 70 -15.88 4.62 6.33
CA PRO A 70 -16.51 5.89 6.03
C PRO A 70 -15.62 6.75 5.13
N THR A 71 -16.25 7.53 4.26
CA THR A 71 -15.59 8.64 3.55
C THR A 71 -15.40 9.82 4.50
N PHE A 72 -14.50 10.74 4.14
CA PHE A 72 -14.27 11.94 4.94
C PHE A 72 -15.56 12.76 5.08
N GLY A 73 -15.95 13.10 6.32
CA GLY A 73 -17.18 13.86 6.60
C GLY A 73 -18.49 13.05 6.64
N ALA A 74 -18.53 11.83 6.08
CA ALA A 74 -19.72 10.97 6.10
C ALA A 74 -19.62 9.85 7.16
N LYS A 75 -18.97 10.13 8.29
CA LYS A 75 -18.83 9.16 9.38
C LYS A 75 -20.17 9.00 10.11
N PRO A 76 -20.74 7.78 10.20
CA PRO A 76 -21.96 7.55 10.97
C PRO A 76 -21.75 7.89 12.45
N GLU A 77 -22.83 8.33 13.10
CA GLU A 77 -22.84 8.52 14.54
C GLU A 77 -22.61 7.18 15.27
N GLY A 78 -21.77 7.18 16.31
CA GLY A 78 -21.40 5.96 17.03
C GLY A 78 -20.46 5.00 16.29
N TRP A 79 -19.98 5.34 15.08
CA TRP A 79 -19.04 4.49 14.34
C TRP A 79 -17.74 4.24 15.13
N LYS A 80 -17.40 2.96 15.30
CA LYS A 80 -16.18 2.50 15.95
C LYS A 80 -15.53 1.42 15.08
N PRO A 81 -14.23 1.55 14.75
CA PRO A 81 -13.51 0.48 14.08
C PRO A 81 -13.37 -0.72 15.02
N SER A 82 -13.35 -1.93 14.47
CA SER A 82 -13.13 -3.14 15.27
C SER A 82 -11.66 -3.31 15.65
N GLY A 83 -10.75 -2.88 14.76
CA GLY A 83 -9.31 -2.95 14.96
C GLY A 83 -8.69 -1.67 15.51
N LYS A 84 -7.41 -1.76 15.86
CA LYS A 84 -6.60 -0.63 16.29
C LYS A 84 -5.14 -0.78 15.88
N ARG A 85 -4.51 0.34 15.51
CA ARG A 85 -3.05 0.40 15.35
C ARG A 85 -2.39 0.35 16.73
N VAL A 86 -1.46 -0.59 16.92
CA VAL A 86 -0.78 -0.77 18.21
C VAL A 86 0.50 0.06 18.26
N ASN A 87 1.32 -0.03 17.21
CA ASN A 87 2.52 0.78 17.04
C ASN A 87 2.84 0.96 15.53
N ARG A 88 3.98 1.59 15.22
CA ARG A 88 4.41 1.77 13.83
C ARG A 88 4.72 0.40 13.20
N GLY A 89 4.03 0.09 12.11
CA GLY A 89 4.16 -1.17 11.39
C GLY A 89 3.27 -2.31 11.89
N MET A 90 2.53 -2.14 13.00
CA MET A 90 1.68 -3.21 13.56
C MET A 90 0.25 -2.75 13.83
N PHE A 91 -0.71 -3.56 13.37
CA PHE A 91 -2.14 -3.37 13.54
C PHE A 91 -2.75 -4.62 14.17
N ARG A 92 -3.67 -4.41 15.12
CA ARG A 92 -4.44 -5.47 15.77
C ARG A 92 -5.88 -5.41 15.29
N THR A 93 -6.34 -6.50 14.67
CA THR A 93 -7.73 -6.71 14.24
C THR A 93 -8.68 -6.84 15.45
N GLY A 94 -9.99 -6.72 15.23
CA GLY A 94 -11.02 -6.94 16.26
C GLY A 94 -10.99 -8.35 16.84
N LYS A 95 -10.62 -9.33 16.02
CA LYS A 95 -10.36 -10.73 16.44
C LYS A 95 -9.05 -10.92 17.22
N GLY A 96 -8.30 -9.85 17.46
CA GLY A 96 -7.06 -9.87 18.22
C GLY A 96 -5.82 -10.33 17.44
N LEU A 97 -5.93 -10.59 16.14
CA LEU A 97 -4.81 -10.95 15.27
C LEU A 97 -3.94 -9.75 14.94
N PHE A 98 -2.64 -9.96 14.83
CA PHE A 98 -1.67 -8.94 14.42
C PHE A 98 -1.32 -9.05 12.94
N ILE A 99 -1.35 -7.92 12.25
CA ILE A 99 -0.98 -7.76 10.84
C ILE A 99 -0.13 -6.51 10.65
N ASN A 100 0.50 -6.38 9.49
CA ASN A 100 1.24 -5.18 9.16
C ASN A 100 0.29 -3.99 8.95
N ALA A 101 0.57 -2.86 9.61
CA ALA A 101 -0.28 -1.68 9.55
C ALA A 101 -0.33 -1.04 8.17
N ASP A 102 0.78 -1.04 7.44
CA ASP A 102 0.88 -0.42 6.12
C ASP A 102 0.16 -1.28 5.08
N LEU A 103 0.26 -2.61 5.19
CA LEU A 103 -0.50 -3.53 4.35
C LEU A 103 -2.01 -3.47 4.63
N ASN A 104 -2.41 -3.36 5.90
CA ASN A 104 -3.82 -3.15 6.25
C ASN A 104 -4.35 -1.84 5.63
N GLY A 105 -3.58 -0.74 5.74
CA GLY A 105 -3.92 0.53 5.11
C GLY A 105 -4.04 0.41 3.59
N ALA A 106 -3.07 -0.22 2.93
CA ALA A 106 -3.10 -0.45 1.48
C ALA A 106 -4.30 -1.30 1.04
N ALA A 107 -4.63 -2.36 1.78
CA ALA A 107 -5.78 -3.20 1.49
C ALA A 107 -7.11 -2.43 1.66
N ASN A 108 -7.20 -1.57 2.67
CA ASN A 108 -8.35 -0.68 2.88
C ASN A 108 -8.50 0.38 1.78
N ILE A 109 -7.39 0.92 1.27
CA ILE A 109 -7.41 1.81 0.09
C ILE A 109 -7.96 1.05 -1.12
N LEU A 110 -7.51 -0.19 -1.34
CA LEU A 110 -8.00 -1.03 -2.44
C LEU A 110 -9.50 -1.31 -2.31
N ARG A 111 -10.03 -1.54 -1.10
CA ARG A 111 -11.48 -1.74 -0.87
C ARG A 111 -12.32 -0.57 -1.34
N LYS A 112 -11.84 0.67 -1.20
CA LYS A 112 -12.58 1.85 -1.64
C LYS A 112 -12.76 1.93 -3.16
N VAL A 113 -11.81 1.41 -3.92
CA VAL A 113 -11.84 1.41 -5.38
C VAL A 113 -12.29 0.06 -5.96
N GLU A 114 -12.62 -0.92 -5.10
CA GLU A 114 -12.98 -2.28 -5.51
C GLU A 114 -14.17 -2.28 -6.48
N THR A 115 -15.27 -1.62 -6.10
CA THR A 115 -16.48 -1.51 -6.91
C THR A 115 -16.26 -0.71 -8.20
N GLN A 116 -15.43 0.33 -8.14
CA GLN A 116 -15.15 1.20 -9.30
C GLN A 116 -14.28 0.51 -10.36
N LEU A 117 -13.40 -0.38 -9.93
CA LEU A 117 -12.42 -1.04 -10.79
C LEU A 117 -12.78 -2.51 -11.09
N GLY A 118 -13.86 -3.03 -10.51
CA GLY A 118 -14.25 -4.43 -10.62
C GLY A 118 -13.17 -5.38 -10.09
N LEU A 119 -12.44 -4.96 -9.05
CA LEU A 119 -11.39 -5.78 -8.45
C LEU A 119 -12.01 -6.87 -7.57
N VAL A 120 -11.36 -8.03 -7.50
CA VAL A 120 -11.75 -9.11 -6.59
C VAL A 120 -10.72 -9.20 -5.48
N LEU A 121 -11.00 -8.60 -4.32
CA LEU A 121 -10.06 -8.58 -3.18
C LEU A 121 -10.09 -9.84 -2.33
N VAL A 122 -10.93 -10.84 -2.65
CA VAL A 122 -11.01 -12.14 -1.98
C VAL A 122 -9.65 -12.86 -1.94
N LYS A 123 -8.76 -12.56 -2.89
CA LYS A 123 -7.39 -13.13 -2.94
C LYS A 123 -6.41 -12.48 -1.94
N VAL A 124 -6.77 -11.37 -1.29
CA VAL A 124 -5.93 -10.72 -0.28
C VAL A 124 -6.10 -11.47 1.05
N CYS A 125 -5.27 -12.49 1.24
CA CYS A 125 -5.31 -13.31 2.44
C CYS A 125 -4.52 -12.70 3.60
N ARG A 126 -4.83 -13.14 4.84
CA ARG A 126 -4.06 -12.81 6.06
C ARG A 126 -2.55 -12.97 5.86
N GLN A 127 -2.13 -14.02 5.17
CA GLN A 127 -0.71 -14.32 4.92
C GLN A 127 0.02 -13.19 4.18
N VAL A 128 -0.68 -12.54 3.24
CA VAL A 128 -0.13 -11.37 2.53
C VAL A 128 0.03 -10.21 3.50
N LEU A 129 -0.96 -9.98 4.37
CA LEU A 129 -0.98 -8.87 5.33
C LEU A 129 -0.01 -9.03 6.51
N THR A 130 0.48 -10.24 6.78
CA THR A 130 1.51 -10.49 7.80
C THR A 130 2.92 -10.39 7.23
N LEU A 131 3.12 -10.74 5.96
CA LEU A 131 4.43 -10.79 5.30
C LEU A 131 4.64 -9.59 4.37
N ALA A 132 4.98 -8.44 4.94
CA ALA A 132 5.35 -7.26 4.17
C ALA A 132 6.69 -7.44 3.45
N THR A 133 6.66 -7.51 2.13
CA THR A 133 7.86 -7.43 1.29
C THR A 133 8.47 -6.03 1.44
N ARG A 134 9.70 -5.96 1.97
CA ARG A 134 10.45 -4.71 2.07
C ARG A 134 11.35 -4.55 0.85
N PHE A 135 11.12 -3.51 0.06
CA PHE A 135 12.00 -3.13 -1.04
C PHE A 135 13.05 -2.14 -0.54
N ARG A 136 14.33 -2.51 -0.62
CA ARG A 136 15.45 -1.60 -0.36
C ARG A 136 15.75 -0.80 -1.61
N ILE A 137 15.25 0.43 -1.67
CA ILE A 137 15.37 1.31 -2.84
C ILE A 137 16.84 1.70 -3.12
N TRP A 138 17.70 1.64 -2.11
CA TRP A 138 19.11 2.05 -2.19
C TRP A 138 20.12 0.91 -2.40
N GLU A 139 19.64 -0.31 -2.54
CA GLU A 139 20.48 -1.50 -2.69
C GLU A 139 20.53 -1.96 -4.15
N THR A 140 20.75 -1.03 -5.08
CA THR A 140 20.97 -1.37 -6.50
C THR A 140 22.44 -1.68 -6.74
N LYS A 141 22.85 -2.90 -6.39
CA LYS A 141 23.98 -3.55 -7.06
C LYS A 141 23.43 -4.70 -7.90
N THR A 142 23.15 -4.42 -9.17
CA THR A 142 23.11 -5.44 -10.21
C THR A 142 24.46 -6.16 -10.23
N LYS A 143 24.51 -7.39 -9.68
CA LYS A 143 25.60 -8.31 -10.01
C LYS A 143 25.39 -8.73 -11.46
N LYS A 144 26.12 -8.12 -12.39
CA LYS A 144 26.32 -8.69 -13.73
C LYS A 144 26.91 -10.08 -13.51
N ARG A 145 26.19 -11.14 -13.87
CA ARG A 145 26.78 -12.47 -14.03
C ARG A 145 27.66 -12.40 -15.28
N SER A 146 28.92 -12.00 -15.11
CA SER A 146 29.98 -12.27 -16.07
C SER A 146 30.56 -13.64 -15.75
N GLY A 147 30.51 -14.56 -16.71
CA GLY A 147 31.10 -15.89 -16.55
C GLY A 147 30.66 -16.84 -17.65
N THR A 148 31.32 -16.73 -18.80
CA THR A 148 31.40 -17.75 -19.85
C THR A 148 31.80 -19.11 -19.30
N ALA A 149 31.09 -20.17 -19.72
CA ALA A 149 31.66 -21.50 -19.89
C ALA A 149 30.93 -22.18 -21.05
N SER A 150 31.63 -22.28 -22.17
CA SER A 150 31.35 -23.23 -23.23
C SER A 150 31.45 -24.64 -22.66
N ALA A 151 30.43 -25.46 -22.88
CA ALA A 151 30.51 -26.90 -22.75
C ALA A 151 29.65 -27.49 -23.86
N TYR A 152 30.31 -28.18 -24.78
CA TYR A 152 29.73 -29.03 -25.79
C TYR A 152 28.91 -30.12 -25.10
N ASP A 153 27.64 -30.26 -25.45
CA ASP A 153 26.87 -31.47 -25.18
C ASP A 153 25.99 -31.79 -26.41
N VAL A 154 26.60 -32.60 -27.28
CA VAL A 154 26.08 -33.76 -28.01
C VAL A 154 24.55 -33.83 -28.22
N ALA A 155 24.13 -33.66 -29.48
CA ALA A 155 22.96 -34.34 -30.04
C ALA A 155 23.46 -35.33 -31.10
N SER A 156 23.27 -36.62 -30.84
CA SER A 156 23.58 -37.71 -31.76
C SER A 156 22.39 -37.96 -32.69
N VAL A 157 22.70 -38.03 -34.00
CA VAL A 157 21.95 -38.54 -35.17
C VAL A 157 20.45 -38.24 -35.26
#